data_AF-A0A846QQP0-F1
#
_entry.id   AF-A0A846QQP0-F1
#
_cell.length_a   1.000
_cell.length_b   1.000
_cell.length_c   1.000
_cell.angle_alpha   90.00
_cell.angle_beta   90.00
_cell.angle_gamma   90.00
#
_symmetry.space_group_name_H-M   'P 1'
#
loop_
_entity.id
_entity.type
_entity.pdbx_description
1 polymer ?
#
loop_
_entity_poly.entity_id
_entity_poly.type
_entity_poly.pdbx_seq_one_letter_code
_entity_poly.pdbx_strand_id
1 'polypeptide(L)'
;MTRQDFAEFVKSLCRYFGRPFDIESEAGRDQLKLWYRHVAEIPAEPLGWIEARIQQGQDFFPRNLPRNVRQLWDEWLREHPERVASRREEVGRSCGECLGGLLYVQRPLVGRDGIYRPYIGPDGREYERIQTAVFRCATCNGAPVSIIPMATASQLQAQGWEFQGSMPQWRGEGPLRTPETVGSLPWNR
;
A
#
# COMPACT_ATOMS: atom_id res chain seq x y z
N MET A 1 1.34 14.67 -5.31
CA MET A 1 1.86 16.01 -5.67
C MET A 1 2.80 15.83 -6.85
N THR A 2 3.07 16.87 -7.63
CA THR A 2 4.11 16.81 -8.67
C THR A 2 5.51 16.97 -8.06
N ARG A 3 6.56 16.63 -8.82
CA ARG A 3 7.94 16.94 -8.41
C ARG A 3 8.17 18.43 -8.23
N GLN A 4 7.49 19.25 -9.03
CA GLN A 4 7.60 20.70 -8.98
C GLN A 4 6.96 21.24 -7.69
N ASP A 5 5.78 20.74 -7.31
CA ASP A 5 5.12 21.12 -6.06
C ASP A 5 6.02 20.83 -4.86
N PHE A 6 6.67 19.65 -4.86
CA PHE A 6 7.59 19.28 -3.79
C PHE A 6 8.87 20.14 -3.79
N ALA A 7 9.40 20.48 -4.97
CA ALA A 7 10.56 21.36 -5.07
C ALA A 7 10.28 22.74 -4.48
N GLU A 8 9.13 23.34 -4.81
CA GLU A 8 8.71 24.64 -4.28
C GLU A 8 8.45 24.59 -2.77
N PHE A 9 7.83 23.51 -2.28
CA PHE A 9 7.69 23.25 -0.84
C PHE A 9 9.05 23.23 -0.12
N VAL A 10 10.04 22.50 -0.64
CA VAL A 10 11.39 22.44 -0.04
C VAL A 10 12.07 23.81 -0.11
N LYS A 11 11.98 24.53 -1.24
CA LYS A 11 12.51 25.90 -1.37
C LYS A 11 11.94 26.81 -0.31
N SER A 12 10.63 26.77 -0.08
CA SER A 12 9.95 27.60 0.91
C SER A 12 10.47 27.31 2.33
N LEU A 13 10.57 26.04 2.71
CA LEU A 13 11.15 25.65 4.01
C LEU A 13 12.61 26.09 4.16
N CYS A 14 13.43 25.92 3.11
CA CYS A 14 14.83 26.35 3.18
C CYS A 14 14.97 27.86 3.34
N ARG A 15 14.09 28.65 2.70
CA ARG A 15 14.02 30.10 2.90
C ARG A 15 13.63 30.45 4.33
N TYR A 16 12.61 29.82 4.89
CA TYR A 16 12.15 30.06 6.26
C TYR A 16 13.25 29.80 7.29
N PHE A 17 13.94 28.66 7.19
CA PHE A 17 15.01 28.28 8.12
C PHE A 17 16.38 28.88 7.80
N GLY A 18 16.47 29.79 6.80
CA GLY A 18 17.73 30.42 6.40
C GLY A 18 18.81 29.43 5.93
N ARG A 19 18.41 28.26 5.41
CA ARG A 19 19.35 27.21 5.00
C ARG A 19 19.80 27.46 3.55
N PRO A 20 21.12 27.51 3.27
CA PRO A 20 21.62 27.51 1.91
C PRO A 20 21.49 26.10 1.34
N PHE A 21 20.28 25.73 0.92
CA PHE A 21 20.06 24.51 0.16
C PHE A 21 19.93 24.87 -1.31
N ASP A 22 21.04 24.69 -2.02
CA ASP A 22 21.07 24.92 -3.45
C ASP A 22 20.45 23.73 -4.18
N ILE A 23 19.16 23.87 -4.49
CA ILE A 23 18.38 22.88 -5.25
C ILE A 23 18.87 22.77 -6.70
N GLU A 24 19.57 23.79 -7.22
CA GLU A 24 20.08 23.78 -8.59
C GLU A 24 21.42 23.04 -8.70
N SER A 25 22.15 22.89 -7.59
CA SER A 25 23.34 22.05 -7.52
C SER A 25 23.02 20.57 -7.86
N GLU A 26 23.99 19.85 -8.42
CA GLU A 26 23.83 18.41 -8.73
C GLU A 26 23.44 17.60 -7.49
N ALA A 27 24.14 17.80 -6.37
CA ALA A 27 23.84 17.16 -5.11
C ALA A 27 22.44 17.50 -4.56
N GLY A 28 22.02 18.77 -4.72
CA GLY A 28 20.68 19.22 -4.32
C GLY A 28 19.57 18.55 -5.13
N ARG A 29 19.74 18.45 -6.46
CA ARG A 29 18.79 17.76 -7.35
C ARG A 29 18.68 16.27 -7.03
N ASP A 30 19.79 15.60 -6.76
CA ASP A 30 19.79 14.19 -6.38
C ASP A 30 19.13 13.95 -5.02
N GLN A 31 19.42 14.81 -4.04
CA GLN A 31 18.77 14.76 -2.73
C GLN A 31 17.27 14.99 -2.84
N LEU A 32 16.83 15.98 -3.64
CA LEU A 32 15.42 16.25 -3.86
C LEU A 32 14.71 15.06 -4.54
N LYS A 33 15.37 14.44 -5.53
CA LYS A 33 14.86 13.23 -6.20
C LYS A 33 14.73 12.06 -5.23
N LEU A 34 15.70 11.86 -4.34
CA LEU A 34 15.65 10.84 -3.29
C LEU A 34 14.49 11.10 -2.33
N TRP A 35 14.38 12.32 -1.81
CA TRP A 35 13.29 12.71 -0.90
C TRP A 35 11.91 12.57 -1.53
N TYR A 36 11.76 13.01 -2.78
CA TYR A 36 10.50 12.92 -3.51
C TYR A 36 10.00 11.48 -3.63
N ARG A 37 10.89 10.51 -3.89
CA ARG A 37 10.50 9.08 -3.96
C ARG A 37 9.78 8.61 -2.69
N HIS A 38 10.13 9.17 -1.53
CA HIS A 38 9.50 8.81 -0.27
C HIS A 38 8.18 9.55 -0.01
N VAL A 39 7.81 10.59 -0.75
CA VAL A 39 6.60 11.38 -0.49
C VAL A 39 5.71 11.57 -1.72
N ALA A 40 6.05 10.93 -2.85
CA ALA A 40 5.37 11.08 -4.13
C ALA A 40 3.85 10.76 -4.08
N GLU A 41 3.44 9.86 -3.17
CA GLU A 41 2.04 9.46 -3.00
C GLU A 41 1.16 10.50 -2.26
N ILE A 42 1.80 11.45 -1.59
CA ILE A 42 1.13 12.49 -0.82
C ILE A 42 0.55 13.52 -1.81
N PRO A 43 -0.74 13.90 -1.72
CA PRO A 43 -1.32 14.89 -2.62
C PRO A 43 -0.72 16.28 -2.37
N ALA A 44 -0.91 17.23 -3.30
CA ALA A 44 -0.40 18.60 -3.12
C ALA A 44 -1.21 19.38 -2.07
N GLU A 45 -2.50 19.07 -1.93
CA GLU A 45 -3.44 19.70 -0.99
C GLU A 45 -2.91 19.89 0.44
N PRO A 46 -2.39 18.86 1.15
CA PRO A 46 -1.91 19.02 2.52
C PRO A 46 -0.58 19.77 2.64
N LEU A 47 0.12 20.08 1.55
CA LEU A 47 1.48 20.64 1.63
C LEU A 47 1.53 21.96 2.39
N GLY A 48 0.57 22.86 2.17
CA GLY A 48 0.52 24.13 2.90
C GLY A 48 0.28 23.96 4.41
N TRP A 49 -0.55 22.98 4.79
CA TRP A 49 -0.78 22.65 6.20
C TRP A 49 0.47 22.03 6.85
N ILE A 50 1.12 21.10 6.14
CA ILE A 50 2.36 20.45 6.59
C ILE A 50 3.47 21.50 6.75
N GLU A 51 3.60 22.40 5.79
CA GLU A 51 4.56 23.50 5.84
C GLU A 51 4.37 24.36 7.08
N ALA A 52 3.15 24.83 7.33
CA ALA A 52 2.82 25.63 8.51
C ALA A 52 3.14 24.89 9.82
N ARG A 53 2.84 23.60 9.92
CA ARG A 53 3.16 22.78 11.10
C ARG A 53 4.66 22.64 11.33
N ILE A 54 5.46 22.48 10.28
CA ILE A 54 6.92 22.43 10.40
C ILE A 54 7.45 23.78 10.88
N GLN A 55 6.98 24.88 10.28
CA GLN A 55 7.43 26.24 10.61
C GLN A 55 7.08 26.65 12.05
N GLN A 56 5.92 26.23 12.56
CA GLN A 56 5.46 26.55 13.92
C GLN A 56 6.00 25.61 14.99
N GLY A 57 6.27 24.34 14.64
CA GLY A 57 6.61 23.29 15.59
C GLY A 57 8.10 23.03 15.77
N GLN A 58 8.97 23.60 14.91
CA GLN A 58 10.40 23.31 14.93
C GLN A 58 11.22 24.59 14.77
N ASP A 59 12.27 24.73 15.59
CA ASP A 59 13.21 25.86 15.51
C ASP A 59 14.24 25.69 14.39
N PHE A 60 14.41 24.46 13.90
CA PHE A 60 15.44 24.09 12.92
C PHE A 60 14.87 23.30 11.76
N PHE A 61 15.56 23.36 10.62
CA PHE A 61 15.20 22.56 9.45
C PHE A 61 15.20 21.06 9.79
N PRO A 62 14.16 20.30 9.40
CA PRO A 62 14.05 18.89 9.74
C PRO A 62 15.25 18.07 9.25
N ARG A 63 15.92 17.35 10.15
CA ARG A 63 17.05 16.45 9.80
C ARG A 63 16.64 15.37 8.80
N ASN A 64 15.39 14.93 8.86
CA ASN A 64 14.78 13.99 7.92
C ASN A 64 13.43 14.54 7.47
N LEU A 65 13.46 15.34 6.40
CA LEU A 65 12.27 15.98 5.86
C LEU A 65 11.22 14.96 5.39
N PRO A 66 11.54 13.91 4.60
CA PRO A 66 10.53 12.95 4.15
C PRO A 66 9.77 12.26 5.29
N ARG A 67 10.47 11.89 6.37
CA ARG A 67 9.83 11.29 7.54
C ARG A 67 8.88 12.27 8.22
N ASN A 68 9.28 13.53 8.39
CA ASN A 68 8.43 14.57 8.99
C ASN A 68 7.17 14.82 8.14
N VAL A 69 7.34 14.96 6.82
CA VAL A 69 6.22 15.16 5.89
C VAL A 69 5.23 14.00 5.97
N ARG A 70 5.71 12.74 6.03
CA ARG A 70 4.82 11.57 6.20
C ARG A 70 4.06 11.60 7.51
N GLN A 71 4.73 11.85 8.63
CA GLN A 71 4.08 11.89 9.94
C GLN A 71 3.02 12.99 10.00
N LEU A 72 3.33 14.18 9.48
CA LEU A 72 2.38 15.30 9.44
C LEU A 72 1.23 15.03 8.46
N TRP A 73 1.48 14.29 7.39
CA TRP A 73 0.40 13.82 6.52
C TRP A 73 -0.54 12.84 7.25
N ASP A 74 -0.01 11.90 8.03
CA ASP A 74 -0.83 11.00 8.85
C ASP A 74 -1.63 11.76 9.93
N GLU A 75 -1.08 12.85 10.47
CA GLU A 75 -1.80 13.78 11.35
C GLU A 75 -2.90 14.52 10.62
N TRP A 76 -2.61 15.08 9.44
CA TRP A 76 -3.60 15.77 8.61
C TRP A 76 -4.79 14.86 8.26
N LEU A 77 -4.53 13.59 7.92
CA LEU A 77 -5.59 12.60 7.63
C LEU A 77 -6.48 12.30 8.85
N ARG A 78 -5.93 12.38 10.07
CA ARG A 78 -6.71 12.22 11.31
C ARG A 78 -7.58 13.44 11.60
N GLU A 79 -7.10 14.64 11.25
CA GLU A 79 -7.86 15.89 11.41
C GLU A 79 -8.90 16.12 10.30
N HIS A 80 -8.76 15.45 9.14
CA HIS A 80 -9.63 15.60 7.97
C HIS A 80 -10.21 14.26 7.49
N PRO A 81 -11.00 13.54 8.32
CA PRO A 81 -11.53 12.22 7.99
C PRO A 81 -12.43 12.21 6.74
N GLU A 82 -13.11 13.32 6.43
CA GLU A 82 -13.94 13.50 5.23
C GLU A 82 -13.13 13.43 3.93
N ARG A 83 -11.86 13.84 3.97
CA ARG A 83 -10.93 13.76 2.84
C ARG A 83 -10.38 12.35 2.65
N VAL A 84 -10.23 11.60 3.75
CA VAL A 84 -9.89 10.17 3.70
C VAL A 84 -11.01 9.37 3.05
N ALA A 85 -12.27 9.64 3.43
CA ALA A 85 -13.44 8.98 2.85
C ALA A 85 -13.57 9.27 1.35
N SER A 86 -13.44 10.54 0.95
CA SER A 86 -13.47 10.96 -0.46
C SER A 86 -12.34 10.31 -1.27
N ARG A 87 -11.13 10.22 -0.71
CA ARG A 87 -10.00 9.54 -1.37
C ARG A 87 -10.18 8.03 -1.47
N ARG A 88 -10.77 7.38 -0.45
CA ARG A 88 -11.14 5.96 -0.52
C ARG A 88 -12.21 5.72 -1.57
N GLU A 89 -13.15 6.63 -1.72
CA GLU A 89 -14.14 6.57 -2.80
C GLU A 89 -13.50 6.81 -4.17
N GLU A 90 -12.60 7.77 -4.35
CA GLU A 90 -11.92 8.00 -5.64
C GLU A 90 -10.98 6.85 -6.02
N VAL A 91 -10.16 6.37 -5.08
CA VAL A 91 -9.27 5.22 -5.31
C VAL A 91 -10.09 3.93 -5.48
N GLY A 92 -11.19 3.78 -4.73
CA GLY A 92 -12.12 2.65 -4.84
C GLY A 92 -13.02 2.68 -6.07
N ARG A 93 -13.28 3.86 -6.68
CA ARG A 93 -14.07 4.01 -7.91
C ARG A 93 -13.28 3.66 -9.18
N SER A 94 -11.94 3.68 -9.13
CA SER A 94 -11.13 3.55 -10.35
C SER A 94 -10.80 2.12 -10.77
N CYS A 95 -10.93 1.14 -9.87
CA CYS A 95 -10.67 -0.26 -10.17
C CYS A 95 -11.87 -1.10 -9.77
N GLY A 96 -12.71 -1.42 -10.75
CA GLY A 96 -13.84 -2.34 -10.58
C GLY A 96 -13.45 -3.77 -10.17
N GLU A 97 -12.16 -4.03 -10.00
CA GLU A 97 -11.61 -5.35 -9.66
C GLU A 97 -11.11 -5.44 -8.21
N CYS A 98 -11.03 -4.33 -7.46
CA CYS A 98 -10.48 -4.33 -6.10
C CYS A 98 -11.34 -3.60 -5.07
N LEU A 99 -11.30 -4.05 -3.82
CA LEU A 99 -11.98 -3.42 -2.69
C LEU A 99 -10.97 -2.57 -1.92
N GLY A 100 -10.96 -1.25 -2.16
CA GLY A 100 -10.07 -0.33 -1.46
C GLY A 100 -8.58 -0.62 -1.68
N GLY A 101 -8.21 -1.12 -2.87
CA GLY A 101 -6.84 -1.48 -3.22
C GLY A 101 -6.41 -2.89 -2.80
N LEU A 102 -7.34 -3.71 -2.30
CA LEU A 102 -7.11 -5.12 -1.96
C LEU A 102 -7.89 -6.05 -2.90
N LEU A 103 -7.25 -7.14 -3.27
CA LEU A 103 -7.81 -8.25 -4.04
C LEU A 103 -8.00 -9.43 -3.09
N TYR A 104 -9.24 -9.83 -2.89
CA TYR A 104 -9.59 -11.03 -2.13
C TYR A 104 -9.80 -12.16 -3.13
N VAL A 105 -9.00 -13.20 -3.02
CA VAL A 105 -9.03 -14.31 -3.97
C VAL A 105 -9.03 -15.66 -3.29
N GLN A 106 -9.61 -16.62 -4.00
CA GLN A 106 -9.63 -18.02 -3.61
C GLN A 106 -9.23 -18.92 -4.78
N ARG A 107 -8.74 -20.12 -4.48
CA ARG A 107 -8.61 -21.19 -5.47
C ARG A 107 -8.67 -22.56 -4.81
N PRO A 108 -9.04 -23.63 -5.54
CA PRO A 108 -8.92 -24.99 -5.04
C PRO A 108 -7.47 -25.34 -4.69
N LEU A 109 -7.28 -26.02 -3.56
CA LEU A 109 -6.01 -26.63 -3.19
C LEU A 109 -5.81 -27.90 -4.02
N VAL A 110 -4.92 -27.81 -5.00
CA VAL A 110 -4.43 -28.96 -5.76
C VAL A 110 -3.19 -29.55 -5.08
N GLY A 111 -3.05 -30.88 -5.12
CA GLY A 111 -1.84 -31.55 -4.69
C GLY A 111 -0.63 -31.16 -5.55
N ARG A 112 0.58 -31.57 -5.14
CA ARG A 112 1.81 -31.34 -5.96
C ARG A 112 1.74 -31.98 -7.35
N ASP A 113 0.89 -32.98 -7.50
CA ASP A 113 0.55 -33.69 -8.74
C ASP A 113 -0.46 -32.94 -9.62
N GLY A 114 -0.96 -31.79 -9.18
CA GLY A 114 -2.01 -31.03 -9.86
C GLY A 114 -3.41 -31.65 -9.70
N ILE A 115 -3.54 -32.71 -8.90
CA ILE A 115 -4.80 -33.42 -8.71
C ILE A 115 -5.53 -32.79 -7.52
N TYR A 116 -6.77 -32.37 -7.75
CA TYR A 116 -7.67 -31.97 -6.69
C TYR A 116 -8.08 -33.18 -5.85
N ARG A 117 -7.91 -33.08 -4.53
CA ARG A 117 -8.33 -34.11 -3.59
C ARG A 117 -9.21 -33.47 -2.52
N PRO A 118 -10.52 -33.78 -2.45
CA PRO A 118 -11.38 -33.25 -1.41
C PRO A 118 -10.91 -33.74 -0.04
N TYR A 119 -11.19 -32.96 0.99
CA TYR A 119 -11.05 -33.42 2.36
C TYR A 119 -12.28 -34.25 2.71
N ILE A 120 -12.11 -35.50 3.10
CA ILE A 120 -13.22 -36.31 3.62
C ILE A 120 -13.30 -36.10 5.13
N GLY A 121 -14.41 -35.53 5.59
CA GLY A 121 -14.67 -35.27 7.00
C GLY A 121 -14.96 -36.55 7.80
N PRO A 122 -15.00 -36.45 9.13
CA PRO A 122 -15.34 -37.58 10.01
C PRO A 122 -16.74 -38.15 9.76
N ASP A 123 -17.62 -37.35 9.15
CA ASP A 123 -18.98 -37.68 8.75
C ASP A 123 -19.07 -38.38 7.37
N GLY A 124 -17.93 -38.62 6.72
CA GLY A 124 -17.84 -39.22 5.39
C GLY A 124 -18.21 -38.26 4.26
N ARG A 125 -18.44 -36.97 4.53
CA ARG A 125 -18.75 -35.97 3.51
C ARG A 125 -17.47 -35.41 2.90
N GLU A 126 -17.54 -35.07 1.62
CA GLU A 126 -16.46 -34.39 0.91
C GLU A 126 -16.56 -32.88 1.10
N TYR A 127 -15.44 -32.28 1.49
CA TYR A 127 -15.28 -30.84 1.68
C TYR A 127 -14.25 -30.32 0.71
N GLU A 128 -14.58 -29.19 0.07
CA GLU A 128 -13.66 -28.51 -0.82
C GLU A 128 -12.52 -27.86 -0.04
N ARG A 129 -11.29 -28.19 -0.44
CA ARG A 129 -10.11 -27.55 0.12
C ARG A 129 -9.84 -26.29 -0.66
N ILE A 130 -10.09 -25.14 -0.05
CA ILE A 130 -9.90 -23.82 -0.67
C ILE A 130 -8.70 -23.12 -0.04
N GLN A 131 -7.82 -22.56 -0.87
CA GLN A 131 -6.81 -21.60 -0.45
C GLN A 131 -7.38 -20.19 -0.61
N THR A 132 -7.39 -19.39 0.45
CA THR A 132 -7.73 -17.96 0.40
C THR A 132 -6.46 -17.12 0.56
N ALA A 133 -6.39 -16.01 -0.17
CA ALA A 133 -5.27 -15.07 -0.11
C ALA A 133 -5.75 -13.63 -0.32
N VAL A 134 -4.92 -12.70 0.15
CA VAL A 134 -5.12 -11.25 -0.03
C VAL A 134 -3.90 -10.69 -0.75
N PHE A 135 -4.16 -9.95 -1.83
CA PHE A 135 -3.13 -9.22 -2.58
C PHE A 135 -3.44 -7.73 -2.58
N ARG A 136 -2.41 -6.90 -2.72
CA ARG A 136 -2.60 -5.51 -3.11
C ARG A 136 -2.82 -5.43 -4.62
N CYS A 137 -3.79 -4.62 -5.01
CA CYS A 137 -4.04 -4.31 -6.41
C CYS A 137 -2.86 -3.50 -6.97
N ALA A 138 -2.09 -4.13 -7.86
CA ALA A 138 -0.94 -3.48 -8.52
C ALA A 138 -1.36 -2.29 -9.40
N THR A 139 -2.62 -2.25 -9.84
CA THR A 139 -3.20 -1.14 -10.61
C THR A 139 -3.47 0.09 -9.72
N CYS A 140 -3.88 -0.11 -8.46
CA CYS A 140 -4.29 0.99 -7.57
C CYS A 140 -3.21 1.44 -6.59
N ASN A 141 -2.27 0.55 -6.24
CA ASN A 141 -1.39 0.76 -5.10
C ASN A 141 0.04 0.34 -5.44
N GLY A 142 0.72 1.18 -6.24
CA GLY A 142 2.05 0.90 -6.80
C GLY A 142 3.24 0.97 -5.82
N ALA A 143 3.01 1.29 -4.55
CA ALA A 143 4.10 1.48 -3.58
C ALA A 143 4.34 0.22 -2.72
N PRO A 144 5.58 -0.31 -2.67
CA PRO A 144 5.90 -1.61 -2.06
C PRO A 144 6.07 -1.55 -0.53
N VAL A 145 5.24 -0.77 0.17
CA VAL A 145 5.44 -0.49 1.61
C VAL A 145 4.81 -1.55 2.52
N SER A 146 4.32 -2.67 1.99
CA SER A 146 3.59 -3.67 2.79
C SER A 146 4.05 -5.10 2.55
N ILE A 147 3.98 -5.91 3.61
CA ILE A 147 4.15 -7.38 3.62
C ILE A 147 3.15 -8.14 2.73
N ILE A 148 2.10 -7.46 2.23
CA ILE A 148 1.08 -8.06 1.38
C ILE A 148 1.59 -8.04 -0.07
N PRO A 149 1.65 -9.20 -0.75
CA PRO A 149 2.12 -9.29 -2.13
C PRO A 149 1.22 -8.50 -3.09
N MET A 150 1.80 -7.99 -4.17
CA MET A 150 1.10 -7.21 -5.19
C MET A 150 0.79 -8.07 -6.41
N ALA A 151 -0.41 -7.91 -6.97
CA ALA A 151 -0.81 -8.51 -8.23
C ALA A 151 -1.90 -7.69 -8.92
N THR A 152 -2.02 -7.82 -10.23
CA THR A 152 -3.20 -7.37 -10.99
C THR A 152 -4.26 -8.47 -11.00
N ALA A 153 -5.52 -8.12 -11.30
CA ALA A 153 -6.58 -9.10 -11.29
C ALA A 153 -6.38 -10.18 -12.36
N SER A 154 -5.96 -9.76 -13.56
CA SER A 154 -5.66 -10.63 -14.69
C SER A 154 -4.52 -11.62 -14.39
N GLN A 155 -3.48 -11.20 -13.66
CA GLN A 155 -2.40 -12.09 -13.23
C GLN A 155 -2.89 -13.18 -12.28
N LEU A 156 -3.81 -12.84 -11.36
CA LEU A 156 -4.39 -13.80 -10.43
C LEU A 156 -5.31 -14.78 -11.16
N GLN A 157 -6.16 -14.30 -12.08
CA GLN A 157 -6.99 -15.18 -12.93
C GLN A 157 -6.16 -16.15 -13.77
N ALA A 158 -5.07 -15.67 -14.38
CA ALA A 158 -4.15 -16.52 -15.14
C ALA A 158 -3.49 -17.62 -14.28
N GLN A 159 -3.40 -17.41 -12.97
CA GLN A 159 -2.89 -18.38 -11.99
C GLN A 159 -3.99 -19.25 -11.37
N GLY A 160 -5.22 -19.17 -11.88
CA GLY A 160 -6.37 -19.95 -11.41
C GLY A 160 -7.00 -19.43 -10.12
N TRP A 161 -6.78 -18.16 -9.77
CA TRP A 161 -7.47 -17.51 -8.65
C TRP A 161 -8.80 -16.90 -9.10
N GLU A 162 -9.80 -17.04 -8.24
CA GLU A 162 -11.13 -16.47 -8.41
C GLU A 162 -11.37 -15.36 -7.39
N PHE A 163 -12.00 -14.26 -7.83
CA PHE A 163 -12.29 -13.13 -6.95
C PHE A 163 -13.49 -13.39 -6.06
N GLN A 164 -13.33 -13.06 -4.78
CA GLN A 164 -14.48 -12.88 -3.91
C GLN A 164 -14.87 -11.40 -3.94
N GLY A 165 -16.06 -11.09 -4.44
CA GLY A 165 -16.65 -9.74 -4.44
C GLY A 165 -16.94 -9.18 -3.03
N SER A 166 -16.51 -9.88 -1.98
CA SER A 166 -16.61 -9.50 -0.58
C SER A 166 -15.48 -10.15 0.22
N MET A 167 -15.20 -9.62 1.41
CA MET A 167 -14.30 -10.27 2.38
C MET A 167 -14.77 -11.72 2.60
N PRO A 168 -13.88 -12.74 2.59
CA PRO A 168 -14.30 -14.11 2.83
C PRO A 168 -14.98 -14.20 4.19
N GLN A 169 -16.28 -14.52 4.17
CA GLN A 169 -17.00 -14.88 5.39
C GLN A 169 -16.37 -16.17 5.89
N TRP A 170 -15.57 -16.05 6.94
CA TRP A 170 -15.05 -17.19 7.67
C TRP A 170 -16.23 -18.03 8.18
N ARG A 171 -16.58 -19.11 7.47
CA ARG A 171 -17.48 -20.16 7.96
C ARG A 171 -16.64 -21.22 8.68
N GLY A 172 -16.00 -20.83 9.77
CA GLY A 172 -15.15 -21.73 10.53
C GLY A 172 -15.93 -22.44 11.63
N GLU A 173 -16.45 -23.63 11.35
CA GLU A 173 -16.58 -24.68 12.36
C GLU A 173 -15.50 -25.73 12.07
N GLY A 174 -14.28 -25.47 12.54
CA GLY A 174 -13.16 -26.40 12.39
C GLY A 174 -11.92 -25.90 13.12
N PRO A 175 -11.19 -26.76 13.86
CA PRO A 175 -10.14 -26.33 14.75
C PRO A 175 -8.97 -25.70 13.98
N LEU A 176 -8.61 -24.49 14.40
CA LEU A 176 -7.46 -23.74 13.93
C LEU A 176 -6.18 -24.59 14.05
N ARG A 177 -5.65 -25.09 12.92
CA ARG A 177 -4.22 -25.42 12.85
C ARG A 177 -3.48 -24.12 12.59
N THR A 178 -2.58 -23.77 13.50
CA THR A 178 -1.63 -22.67 13.34
C THR A 178 -0.84 -22.81 12.04
N PRO A 179 -0.50 -21.71 11.36
CA PRO A 179 0.28 -21.78 10.13
C PRO A 179 1.72 -22.19 10.47
N GLU A 180 2.03 -23.47 10.31
CA GLU A 180 3.40 -23.92 10.13
C GLU A 180 3.91 -23.33 8.81
N THR A 181 4.92 -22.45 8.92
CA THR A 181 5.91 -22.11 7.89
C THR A 181 5.38 -21.97 6.47
N VAL A 182 5.06 -20.73 6.09
CA VAL A 182 4.98 -20.30 4.69
C VAL A 182 6.32 -20.66 4.03
N GLY A 183 6.29 -21.75 3.24
CA GLY A 183 7.40 -22.16 2.41
C GLY A 183 7.77 -21.03 1.45
N SER A 184 9.03 -20.63 1.51
CA SER A 184 9.69 -19.73 0.56
C SER A 184 9.36 -20.16 -0.87
N LEU A 185 8.78 -19.26 -1.65
CA LEU A 185 8.69 -19.45 -3.11
C LEU A 185 10.11 -19.45 -3.69
N PRO A 186 10.46 -20.36 -4.62
CA PRO A 186 11.71 -20.27 -5.34
C PRO A 186 11.61 -19.10 -6.32
N TRP A 187 12.42 -18.07 -6.11
CA TRP A 187 12.67 -17.02 -7.09
C TRP A 187 13.43 -17.65 -8.26
N ASN A 188 12.80 -17.70 -9.44
CA ASN A 188 13.51 -18.01 -10.67
C ASN A 188 14.52 -16.88 -10.96
N ARG A 189 15.74 -17.30 -11.26
CA ARG A 189 16.87 -16.48 -11.71
C ARG A 189 16.61 -15.85 -13.07
#